data_AF-A0A3N1XQG7-F1
#
_entry.id   AF-A0A3N1XQG7-F1
#
_cell.length_a   1.000
_cell.length_b   1.000
_cell.length_c   1.000
_cell.angle_alpha   90.00
_cell.angle_beta   90.00
_cell.angle_gamma   90.00
#
_symmetry.space_group_name_H-M   'P 1'
#
loop_
_entity.id
_entity.type
_entity.pdbx_description
1 polymer ?
#
loop_
_entity_poly.entity_id
_entity_poly.type
_entity_poly.pdbx_seq_one_letter_code
_entity_poly.pdbx_strand_id
1 'polypeptide(L)'
;MRARLVLGLLVTLACTVPLTACSTVEGLAHDALRSSDGSNGTETAPCPRDDVPAPEQADPTPEQTPAPTLDPAVASQVGTALRQVRALPSVAEATQTTTNTPSSTPDPTCSTRWVTANHFASRFTVTMDPDATPSEAGAVPTTMATELAWTGVDLTLTVPAGEGHIASTLHYDGTFDQQIPESTSTAVAEGLATLAATPHVTGLEATIPYTMRVDYGSLVIGVDSEDQGVLDRVRAVIDTTAFADTTLHGSFGNGAKP
;
A
#
# COMPACT_ATOMS: atom_id res chain seq x y z
N MET A 1 23.91 -14.20 53.42
CA MET A 1 23.47 -15.56 53.83
C MET A 1 22.15 -15.86 53.14
N ARG A 2 22.09 -16.99 52.39
CA ARG A 2 20.93 -17.85 52.03
C ARG A 2 19.67 -17.17 51.40
N ALA A 3 19.00 -17.69 50.38
CA ALA A 3 19.06 -18.99 49.71
C ALA A 3 18.47 -18.91 48.29
N ARG A 4 18.85 -19.92 47.51
CA ARG A 4 18.51 -20.24 46.12
C ARG A 4 17.02 -20.51 45.91
N LEU A 5 16.56 -20.27 44.68
CA LEU A 5 15.67 -21.23 44.02
C LEU A 5 16.08 -21.36 42.54
N VAL A 6 16.39 -22.59 42.15
CA VAL A 6 16.68 -23.04 40.78
C VAL A 6 15.51 -23.94 40.39
N LEU A 7 14.90 -23.64 39.24
CA LEU A 7 14.11 -24.51 38.37
C LEU A 7 14.13 -23.78 37.01
N GLY A 8 14.54 -24.31 35.87
CA GLY A 8 14.64 -25.69 35.43
C GLY A 8 13.72 -25.89 34.23
N LEU A 9 14.31 -25.79 33.02
CA LEU A 9 14.08 -26.66 31.86
C LEU A 9 13.15 -26.22 30.67
N LEU A 10 13.78 -26.27 29.48
CA LEU A 10 13.36 -26.76 28.15
C LEU A 10 12.58 -25.88 27.12
N VAL A 11 13.32 -25.52 26.07
CA VAL A 11 13.10 -25.73 24.61
C VAL A 11 11.69 -25.49 24.04
N THR A 12 11.61 -24.54 23.08
CA THR A 12 10.90 -24.77 21.81
C THR A 12 11.42 -23.86 20.70
N LEU A 13 11.86 -24.53 19.64
CA LEU A 13 12.17 -24.06 18.30
C LEU A 13 10.84 -23.74 17.58
N ALA A 14 10.64 -22.53 17.03
CA ALA A 14 9.53 -22.28 16.10
C ALA A 14 9.77 -21.07 15.17
N CYS A 15 10.02 -21.40 13.91
CA CYS A 15 9.65 -20.73 12.66
C CYS A 15 9.51 -19.20 12.61
N THR A 16 10.47 -18.58 11.92
CA THR A 16 10.28 -17.38 11.11
C THR A 16 9.20 -17.61 10.05
N VAL A 17 8.10 -16.86 10.14
CA VAL A 17 7.07 -16.75 9.09
C VAL A 17 7.13 -15.30 8.57
N PRO A 18 7.35 -15.04 7.27
CA PRO A 18 7.11 -13.73 6.71
C PRO A 18 5.59 -13.51 6.60
N LEU A 19 5.07 -12.52 7.34
CA LEU A 19 3.70 -12.04 7.20
C LEU A 19 3.59 -11.20 5.91
N THR A 20 3.41 -11.86 4.78
CA THR A 20 2.79 -11.25 3.59
C THR A 20 1.30 -11.11 3.88
N ALA A 21 0.87 -9.91 4.28
CA ALA A 21 -0.55 -9.58 4.42
C ALA A 21 -1.13 -9.23 3.04
N CYS A 22 -1.56 -10.25 2.30
CA CYS A 22 -2.57 -10.06 1.26
C CYS A 22 -3.93 -10.07 1.96
N SER A 23 -4.65 -8.95 1.98
CA SER A 23 -6.03 -8.89 2.44
C SER A 23 -6.93 -9.65 1.47
N THR A 24 -7.20 -10.93 1.74
CA THR A 24 -8.17 -11.72 0.99
C THR A 24 -9.57 -11.53 1.58
N VAL A 25 -10.47 -10.99 0.77
CA VAL A 25 -11.93 -10.97 1.01
C VAL A 25 -12.55 -12.35 0.72
N GLU A 26 -11.76 -13.43 0.71
CA GLU A 26 -12.20 -14.79 0.38
C GLU A 26 -13.03 -15.47 1.50
N GLY A 27 -13.12 -14.86 2.68
CA GLY A 27 -13.81 -15.43 3.84
C GLY A 27 -15.34 -15.39 3.79
N LEU A 28 -15.96 -14.50 3.01
CA LEU A 28 -17.43 -14.33 3.03
C LEU A 28 -18.17 -15.19 2.00
N ALA A 29 -17.50 -15.71 0.97
CA ALA A 29 -18.12 -16.61 -0.01
C ALA A 29 -18.06 -18.09 0.40
N HIS A 30 -17.17 -18.46 1.33
CA HIS A 30 -16.96 -19.86 1.71
C HIS A 30 -18.02 -20.41 2.68
N ASP A 31 -18.68 -19.54 3.47
CA ASP A 31 -19.71 -19.97 4.43
C ASP A 31 -21.12 -20.09 3.83
N ALA A 32 -21.41 -19.42 2.70
CA ALA A 32 -22.69 -19.55 2.01
C ALA A 32 -22.88 -20.92 1.32
N LEU A 33 -21.78 -21.64 1.03
CA LEU A 33 -21.80 -22.95 0.37
C LEU A 33 -21.78 -24.13 1.33
N ARG A 34 -21.62 -23.91 2.65
CA ARG A 34 -21.57 -24.99 3.66
C ARG A 34 -22.90 -25.34 4.31
N SER A 35 -23.93 -24.52 4.13
CA SER A 35 -25.28 -24.78 4.67
C SER A 35 -26.23 -25.36 3.61
N SER A 36 -25.91 -26.54 3.10
CA SER A 36 -26.89 -27.40 2.45
C SER A 36 -26.42 -28.86 2.53
N ASP A 37 -26.94 -29.54 3.55
CA ASP A 37 -27.20 -30.98 3.69
C ASP A 37 -26.49 -32.00 2.79
N GLY A 38 -25.86 -32.98 3.44
CA GLY A 38 -26.34 -34.36 3.30
C GLY A 38 -25.60 -35.31 2.34
N SER A 39 -24.69 -36.10 2.93
CA SER A 39 -24.54 -37.55 2.72
C SER A 39 -23.97 -38.13 1.40
N ASN A 40 -22.89 -38.91 1.58
CA ASN A 40 -22.41 -40.08 0.83
C ASN A 40 -21.74 -39.91 -0.55
N GLY A 41 -20.55 -40.52 -0.65
CA GLY A 41 -20.05 -41.13 -1.89
C GLY A 41 -18.79 -40.48 -2.46
N THR A 42 -17.64 -41.09 -2.21
CA THR A 42 -16.43 -40.92 -3.02
C THR A 42 -16.70 -41.37 -4.46
N GLU A 43 -16.97 -40.43 -5.35
CA GLU A 43 -16.87 -40.62 -6.78
C GLU A 43 -16.36 -39.31 -7.39
N THR A 44 -15.08 -39.27 -7.76
CA THR A 44 -14.51 -38.20 -8.59
C THR A 44 -15.26 -38.21 -9.91
N ALA A 45 -16.26 -37.34 -10.03
CA ALA A 45 -16.96 -37.12 -11.28
C ALA A 45 -15.93 -36.68 -12.35
N PRO A 46 -15.85 -37.34 -13.51
CA PRO A 46 -15.01 -36.88 -14.60
C PRO A 46 -15.51 -35.50 -15.06
N CYS A 47 -14.58 -34.59 -15.35
CA CYS A 47 -14.91 -33.27 -15.86
C CYS A 47 -15.88 -33.39 -17.05
N PRO A 48 -16.93 -32.53 -17.15
CA PRO A 48 -17.87 -32.59 -18.27
C PRO A 48 -17.11 -32.50 -19.58
N ARG A 49 -17.25 -33.52 -20.43
CA ARG A 49 -16.78 -33.49 -21.81
C ARG A 49 -17.81 -32.71 -22.62
N ASP A 50 -17.39 -31.62 -23.25
CA ASP A 50 -18.16 -30.96 -24.30
C ASP A 50 -18.14 -31.83 -25.56
N ASP A 51 -18.77 -33.01 -25.51
CA ASP A 51 -18.99 -33.86 -26.68
C ASP A 51 -20.41 -33.61 -27.22
N VAL A 52 -20.57 -32.50 -27.94
CA VAL A 52 -21.71 -32.30 -28.84
C VAL A 52 -21.22 -32.50 -30.28
N PRO A 53 -21.70 -33.51 -31.04
CA PRO A 53 -21.34 -33.61 -32.46
C PRO A 53 -21.99 -32.47 -33.23
N ALA A 54 -21.17 -31.58 -33.80
CA ALA A 54 -21.63 -30.41 -34.55
C ALA A 54 -22.20 -30.80 -35.93
N PRO A 55 -23.36 -30.25 -36.34
CA PRO A 55 -23.67 -30.12 -37.76
C PRO A 55 -22.77 -29.03 -38.37
N GLU A 56 -22.29 -29.24 -39.60
CA GLU A 56 -21.49 -28.27 -40.37
C GLU A 56 -22.20 -26.90 -40.43
N GLN A 57 -21.73 -25.95 -39.63
CA GLN A 57 -22.06 -24.53 -39.72
C GLN A 57 -20.77 -23.74 -39.87
N ALA A 58 -20.79 -22.78 -40.78
CA ALA A 58 -19.68 -21.92 -41.17
C ALA A 58 -18.89 -21.39 -39.96
N ASP A 59 -17.56 -21.38 -40.08
CA ASP A 59 -16.62 -20.88 -39.07
C ASP A 59 -17.13 -19.57 -38.46
N PRO A 60 -17.58 -19.55 -37.20
CA PRO A 60 -17.84 -18.31 -36.51
C PRO A 60 -16.50 -17.58 -36.36
N THR A 61 -16.47 -16.30 -36.74
CA THR A 61 -15.34 -15.42 -36.45
C THR A 61 -14.99 -15.57 -34.96
N PRO A 62 -13.72 -15.80 -34.57
CA PRO A 62 -13.36 -15.97 -33.17
C PRO A 62 -13.87 -14.77 -32.38
N GLU A 63 -14.88 -15.01 -31.54
CA GLU A 63 -15.41 -14.03 -30.63
C GLU A 63 -14.28 -13.75 -29.63
N GLN A 64 -13.61 -12.61 -29.79
CA GLN A 64 -12.50 -12.25 -28.92
C GLN A 64 -13.08 -12.05 -27.52
N THR A 65 -12.73 -12.93 -26.59
CA THR A 65 -13.03 -12.71 -25.17
C THR A 65 -12.47 -11.34 -24.77
N PRO A 66 -13.30 -10.41 -24.27
CA PRO A 66 -12.83 -9.10 -23.86
C PRO A 66 -11.68 -9.24 -22.86
N ALA A 67 -10.64 -8.43 -23.02
CA ALA A 67 -9.57 -8.38 -22.03
C ALA A 67 -10.17 -8.06 -20.66
N PRO A 68 -9.71 -8.72 -19.58
CA PRO A 68 -10.18 -8.43 -18.24
C PRO A 68 -9.92 -6.96 -17.92
N THR A 69 -10.94 -6.28 -17.42
CA THR A 69 -10.89 -4.87 -17.01
C THR A 69 -11.20 -4.75 -15.53
N LEU A 70 -10.70 -3.65 -14.93
CA LEU A 70 -11.07 -3.28 -13.57
C LEU A 70 -12.59 -3.12 -13.49
N ASP A 71 -13.17 -3.49 -12.35
CA ASP A 71 -14.60 -3.30 -12.10
C ASP A 71 -15.03 -1.86 -12.46
N PRO A 72 -16.09 -1.66 -13.27
CA PRO A 72 -16.47 -0.32 -13.74
C PRO A 72 -16.78 0.69 -12.63
N ALA A 73 -17.31 0.24 -11.49
CA ALA A 73 -17.58 1.13 -10.36
C ALA A 73 -16.27 1.56 -9.70
N VAL A 74 -15.34 0.62 -9.51
CA VAL A 74 -13.99 0.92 -8.99
C VAL A 74 -13.23 1.83 -9.95
N ALA A 75 -13.29 1.58 -11.26
CA ALA A 75 -12.66 2.43 -12.27
C ALA A 75 -13.24 3.86 -12.25
N SER A 76 -14.55 4.01 -12.03
CA SER A 76 -15.19 5.32 -11.87
C SER A 76 -14.72 6.06 -10.62
N GLN A 77 -14.57 5.35 -9.48
CA GLN A 77 -14.03 5.90 -8.23
C GLN A 77 -12.57 6.37 -8.41
N VAL A 78 -11.71 5.53 -8.99
CA VAL A 78 -10.32 5.88 -9.35
C VAL A 78 -10.26 7.14 -10.22
N GLY A 79 -11.10 7.20 -11.25
CA GLY A 79 -11.19 8.38 -12.11
C GLY A 79 -11.70 9.62 -11.38
N THR A 80 -12.60 9.48 -10.41
CA THR A 80 -13.13 10.60 -9.61
C THR A 80 -12.10 11.13 -8.63
N ALA A 81 -11.42 10.24 -7.90
CA ALA A 81 -10.32 10.60 -7.02
C ALA A 81 -9.22 11.37 -7.75
N LEU A 82 -8.78 10.87 -8.92
CA LEU A 82 -7.76 11.55 -9.72
C LEU A 82 -8.20 12.95 -10.16
N ARG A 83 -9.47 13.12 -10.57
CA ARG A 83 -10.01 14.44 -10.95
C ARG A 83 -10.04 15.40 -9.78
N GLN A 84 -10.43 14.93 -8.59
CA GLN A 84 -10.47 15.77 -7.39
C GLN A 84 -9.06 16.17 -6.96
N VAL A 85 -8.10 15.25 -6.95
CA VAL A 85 -6.69 15.56 -6.65
C VAL A 85 -6.13 16.59 -7.63
N ARG A 86 -6.38 16.45 -8.93
CA ARG A 86 -5.96 17.43 -9.95
C ARG A 86 -6.59 18.82 -9.77
N ALA A 87 -7.70 18.90 -9.05
CA ALA A 87 -8.38 20.17 -8.77
C ALA A 87 -7.90 20.81 -7.46
N LEU A 88 -7.07 20.12 -6.67
CA LEU A 88 -6.51 20.69 -5.45
C LEU A 88 -5.51 21.81 -5.77
N PRO A 89 -5.40 22.83 -4.91
CA PRO A 89 -4.36 23.84 -5.02
C PRO A 89 -2.97 23.22 -5.00
N SER A 90 -2.06 23.85 -5.74
CA SER A 90 -0.64 23.50 -5.76
C SER A 90 -0.33 22.07 -6.26
N VAL A 91 -1.29 21.38 -6.90
CA VAL A 91 -1.02 20.13 -7.62
C VAL A 91 -0.61 20.46 -9.05
N ALA A 92 0.69 20.32 -9.33
CA ALA A 92 1.24 20.56 -10.66
C ALA A 92 0.88 19.43 -11.64
N GLU A 93 1.03 18.19 -11.18
CA GLU A 93 0.74 17.00 -11.97
C GLU A 93 0.19 15.88 -11.07
N ALA A 94 -0.84 15.18 -11.55
CA ALA A 94 -1.28 13.93 -10.95
C ALA A 94 -1.62 12.92 -12.05
N THR A 95 -1.02 11.74 -11.95
CA THR A 95 -1.21 10.63 -12.89
C THR A 95 -1.62 9.37 -12.16
N GLN A 96 -2.22 8.45 -12.90
CA GLN A 96 -2.67 7.18 -12.38
C GLN A 96 -2.38 6.09 -13.40
N THR A 97 -1.90 4.95 -12.92
CA THR A 97 -1.67 3.74 -13.72
C THR A 97 -2.36 2.56 -13.07
N THR A 98 -3.13 1.81 -13.86
CA THR A 98 -3.72 0.54 -13.43
C THR A 98 -2.93 -0.59 -14.06
N THR A 99 -2.50 -1.55 -13.24
CA THR A 99 -1.89 -2.80 -13.71
C THR A 99 -2.84 -3.97 -13.45
N ASN A 100 -2.71 -5.03 -14.24
CA ASN A 100 -3.34 -6.31 -13.99
C ASN A 100 -2.25 -7.38 -13.96
N THR A 101 -2.21 -8.16 -12.89
CA THR A 101 -1.31 -9.32 -12.77
C THR A 101 -2.15 -10.58 -12.68
N PRO A 102 -2.47 -11.26 -13.80
CA PRO A 102 -3.27 -12.48 -13.74
C PRO A 102 -2.51 -13.63 -13.07
N SER A 103 -3.23 -14.47 -12.32
CA SER A 103 -2.73 -15.73 -11.76
C SER A 103 -3.65 -16.88 -12.16
N SER A 104 -3.08 -18.01 -12.56
CA SER A 104 -3.85 -19.20 -12.93
C SER A 104 -3.59 -20.36 -11.99
N THR A 105 -4.66 -21.00 -11.52
CA THR A 105 -4.59 -22.22 -10.69
C THR A 105 -5.52 -23.28 -11.28
N PRO A 106 -5.24 -24.58 -11.08
CA PRO A 106 -6.19 -25.63 -11.42
C PRO A 106 -7.51 -25.41 -10.69
N ASP A 107 -8.64 -25.63 -11.36
CA ASP A 107 -9.96 -25.60 -10.73
C ASP A 107 -10.01 -26.70 -9.64
N PRO A 108 -10.33 -26.35 -8.37
CA PRO A 108 -10.38 -27.32 -7.28
C PRO A 108 -11.43 -28.43 -7.50
N THR A 109 -12.42 -28.19 -8.36
CA THR A 109 -13.46 -29.15 -8.72
C THR A 109 -13.16 -29.92 -10.02
N CYS A 110 -12.22 -29.44 -10.85
CA CYS A 110 -11.81 -30.09 -12.09
C CYS A 110 -10.36 -29.70 -12.46
N SER A 111 -9.38 -30.49 -12.03
CA SER A 111 -7.96 -30.17 -12.18
C SER A 111 -7.42 -30.09 -13.62
N THR A 112 -8.21 -30.51 -14.62
CA THR A 112 -7.90 -30.32 -16.04
C THR A 112 -8.33 -28.95 -16.58
N ARG A 113 -9.11 -28.19 -15.82
CA ARG A 113 -9.47 -26.80 -16.10
C ARG A 113 -8.58 -25.86 -15.30
N TRP A 114 -8.23 -24.73 -15.90
CA TRP A 114 -7.49 -23.66 -15.25
C TRP A 114 -8.42 -22.48 -14.98
N VAL A 115 -8.41 -21.99 -13.76
CA VAL A 115 -9.09 -20.75 -13.36
C VAL A 115 -8.07 -19.64 -13.33
N THR A 116 -8.33 -18.56 -14.06
CA THR A 116 -7.51 -17.34 -14.02
C THR A 116 -8.20 -16.28 -13.17
N ALA A 117 -7.54 -15.87 -12.10
CA ALA A 117 -7.91 -14.69 -11.32
C ALA A 117 -7.11 -13.47 -11.83
N ASN A 118 -7.77 -12.32 -11.92
CA ASN A 118 -7.13 -11.05 -12.30
C ASN A 118 -6.92 -10.19 -11.05
N HIS A 119 -5.71 -9.67 -10.88
CA HIS A 119 -5.33 -8.86 -9.72
C HIS A 119 -4.99 -7.46 -10.19
N PHE A 120 -5.90 -6.51 -9.97
CA PHE A 120 -5.72 -5.13 -10.38
C PHE A 120 -5.14 -4.28 -9.25
N ALA A 121 -4.18 -3.41 -9.58
CA ALA A 121 -3.63 -2.43 -8.65
C ALA A 121 -3.61 -1.05 -9.32
N SER A 122 -3.95 0.00 -8.55
CA SER A 122 -3.89 1.38 -9.01
C SER A 122 -2.78 2.13 -8.28
N ARG A 123 -1.82 2.67 -9.05
CA ARG A 123 -0.77 3.54 -8.55
C ARG A 123 -1.03 4.98 -8.97
N PHE A 124 -0.91 5.89 -8.02
CA PHE A 124 -1.03 7.32 -8.21
C PHE A 124 0.34 7.96 -8.00
N THR A 125 0.67 8.91 -8.87
CA THR A 125 1.86 9.74 -8.72
C THR A 125 1.42 11.19 -8.79
N VAL A 126 1.66 11.91 -7.71
CA VAL A 126 1.26 13.31 -7.54
C VAL A 126 2.52 14.13 -7.29
N THR A 127 2.72 15.15 -8.11
CA THR A 127 3.78 16.15 -7.95
C THR A 127 3.11 17.48 -7.61
N MET A 128 3.46 18.03 -6.46
CA MET A 128 3.04 19.36 -6.04
C MET A 128 3.88 20.45 -6.72
N ASP A 129 3.42 21.68 -6.67
CA ASP A 129 4.25 22.86 -6.90
C ASP A 129 5.35 22.95 -5.81
N PRO A 130 6.54 23.51 -6.11
CA PRO A 130 7.63 23.59 -5.15
C PRO A 130 7.32 24.42 -3.90
N ASP A 131 6.43 25.41 -4.00
CA ASP A 131 6.01 26.30 -2.93
C ASP A 131 4.71 25.84 -2.23
N ALA A 132 4.26 24.62 -2.50
CA ALA A 132 3.07 24.04 -1.87
C ALA A 132 3.19 24.06 -0.34
N THR A 133 2.15 24.56 0.30
CA THR A 133 2.08 24.59 1.76
C THR A 133 1.83 23.18 2.34
N PRO A 134 2.21 22.92 3.61
CA PRO A 134 1.89 21.64 4.26
C PRO A 134 0.42 21.25 4.22
N SER A 135 -0.50 22.22 4.37
CA SER A 135 -1.93 21.96 4.25
C SER A 135 -2.36 21.54 2.85
N GLU A 136 -1.76 22.11 1.80
CA GLU A 136 -2.07 21.74 0.41
C GLU A 136 -1.55 20.34 0.09
N ALA A 137 -0.32 20.02 0.51
CA ALA A 137 0.23 18.66 0.38
C ALA A 137 -0.58 17.64 1.20
N GLY A 138 -0.98 17.98 2.43
CA GLY A 138 -1.81 17.13 3.30
C GLY A 138 -3.25 16.90 2.78
N ALA A 139 -3.77 17.79 1.93
CA ALA A 139 -5.08 17.62 1.33
C ALA A 139 -5.14 16.46 0.31
N VAL A 140 -4.02 16.11 -0.33
CA VAL A 140 -3.96 15.04 -1.34
C VAL A 140 -4.37 13.67 -0.77
N PRO A 141 -3.68 13.11 0.24
CA PRO A 141 -4.05 11.80 0.79
C PRO A 141 -5.44 11.81 1.41
N THR A 142 -5.87 12.93 2.03
CA THR A 142 -7.22 13.12 2.59
C THR A 142 -8.30 13.02 1.53
N THR A 143 -8.10 13.70 0.40
CA THR A 143 -9.02 13.69 -0.75
C THR A 143 -9.08 12.30 -1.36
N MET A 144 -7.94 11.65 -1.56
CA MET A 144 -7.89 10.29 -2.10
C MET A 144 -8.58 9.28 -1.21
N ALA A 145 -8.36 9.32 0.11
CA ALA A 145 -8.98 8.40 1.06
C ALA A 145 -10.52 8.53 1.12
N THR A 146 -11.07 9.69 0.73
CA THR A 146 -12.52 9.90 0.68
C THR A 146 -13.18 9.12 -0.47
N GLU A 147 -12.54 9.09 -1.63
CA GLU A 147 -13.09 8.47 -2.85
C GLU A 147 -12.65 7.01 -3.04
N LEU A 148 -11.48 6.64 -2.48
CA LEU A 148 -10.83 5.35 -2.68
C LEU A 148 -10.89 4.43 -1.46
N ALA A 149 -11.72 4.77 -0.47
CA ALA A 149 -11.96 3.93 0.68
C ALA A 149 -12.22 2.49 0.21
N TRP A 150 -11.50 1.51 0.76
CA TRP A 150 -11.59 0.07 0.46
C TRP A 150 -10.94 -0.41 -0.85
N THR A 151 -10.22 0.45 -1.57
CA THR A 151 -9.42 0.05 -2.73
C THR A 151 -7.92 0.12 -2.42
N GLY A 152 -7.16 -0.86 -2.90
CA GLY A 152 -5.70 -0.84 -2.80
C GLY A 152 -5.14 0.33 -3.60
N VAL A 153 -4.41 1.22 -2.93
CA VAL A 153 -3.81 2.42 -3.49
C VAL A 153 -2.34 2.47 -3.11
N ASP A 154 -1.51 2.64 -4.13
CA ASP A 154 -0.10 3.00 -4.00
C ASP A 154 0.00 4.48 -4.42
N LEU A 155 0.23 5.37 -3.47
CA LEU A 155 0.37 6.81 -3.73
C LEU A 155 1.81 7.23 -3.48
N THR A 156 2.44 7.81 -4.50
CA THR A 156 3.66 8.60 -4.37
C THR A 156 3.30 10.08 -4.50
N LEU A 157 3.54 10.84 -3.43
CA LEU A 157 3.36 12.30 -3.37
C LEU A 157 4.73 12.97 -3.24
N THR A 158 5.05 13.87 -4.16
CA THR A 158 6.34 14.58 -4.18
C THR A 158 6.10 16.09 -4.06
N VAL A 159 6.79 16.73 -3.11
CA VAL A 159 6.98 18.20 -3.12
C VAL A 159 8.40 18.46 -3.63
N PRO A 160 8.56 19.07 -4.83
CA PRO A 160 9.87 19.34 -5.40
C PRO A 160 10.71 20.29 -4.54
N ALA A 161 12.03 20.32 -4.79
CA ALA A 161 12.90 21.29 -4.14
C ALA A 161 12.52 22.72 -4.56
N GLY A 162 12.57 23.64 -3.59
CA GLY A 162 12.21 25.04 -3.78
C GLY A 162 13.18 25.97 -3.04
N GLU A 163 12.78 27.22 -2.85
CA GLU A 163 13.62 28.17 -2.13
C GLU A 163 13.72 27.78 -0.64
N GLY A 164 14.93 27.43 -0.21
CA GLY A 164 15.22 27.14 1.21
C GLY A 164 14.84 25.73 1.68
N HIS A 165 14.43 24.82 0.79
CA HIS A 165 14.17 23.43 1.14
C HIS A 165 14.52 22.46 -0.01
N ILE A 166 14.89 21.23 0.36
CA ILE A 166 15.07 20.15 -0.61
C ILE A 166 13.74 19.53 -1.04
N ALA A 167 13.78 18.61 -2.01
CA ALA A 167 12.62 17.82 -2.38
C ALA A 167 12.27 16.81 -1.25
N SER A 168 10.99 16.48 -1.15
CA SER A 168 10.50 15.43 -0.26
C SER A 168 9.52 14.53 -0.99
N THR A 169 9.57 13.23 -0.66
CA THR A 169 8.67 12.22 -1.21
C THR A 169 7.96 11.48 -0.08
N LEU A 170 6.67 11.25 -0.25
CA LEU A 170 5.82 10.52 0.67
C LEU A 170 5.11 9.39 -0.06
N HIS A 171 5.25 8.19 0.47
CA HIS A 171 4.61 6.98 -0.01
C HIS A 171 3.49 6.56 0.94
N TYR A 172 2.32 6.28 0.38
CA TYR A 172 1.25 5.57 1.07
C TYR A 172 1.04 4.23 0.37
N ASP A 173 1.31 3.16 1.10
CA ASP A 173 1.19 1.80 0.61
C ASP A 173 0.06 1.06 1.34
N GLY A 174 -0.86 0.48 0.57
CA GLY A 174 -1.87 -0.46 1.06
C GLY A 174 -3.28 -0.06 0.63
N THR A 175 -4.27 -0.34 1.48
CA THR A 175 -5.67 0.02 1.21
C THR A 175 -6.06 1.13 2.16
N PHE A 176 -6.53 2.29 1.66
CA PHE A 176 -7.17 3.26 2.55
C PHE A 176 -8.44 2.63 3.12
N ASP A 177 -8.32 1.97 4.27
CA ASP A 177 -9.39 1.25 4.96
C ASP A 177 -10.20 2.16 5.89
N GLN A 178 -9.75 3.41 6.01
CA GLN A 178 -10.37 4.46 6.81
C GLN A 178 -10.14 5.83 6.18
N GLN A 179 -11.00 6.78 6.53
CA GLN A 179 -10.77 8.19 6.20
C GLN A 179 -9.50 8.67 6.89
N ILE A 180 -8.73 9.49 6.19
CA ILE A 180 -7.55 10.16 6.75
C ILE A 180 -8.00 11.51 7.32
N PRO A 181 -7.85 11.77 8.62
CA PRO A 181 -8.11 13.10 9.16
C PRO A 181 -7.15 14.12 8.56
N GLU A 182 -7.68 15.26 8.12
CA GLU A 182 -6.89 16.36 7.55
C GLU A 182 -5.77 16.83 8.50
N SER A 183 -6.03 16.82 9.81
CA SER A 183 -5.02 17.15 10.83
C SER A 183 -3.82 16.19 10.80
N THR A 184 -4.06 14.91 10.53
CA THR A 184 -3.01 13.88 10.51
C THR A 184 -2.16 14.02 9.27
N SER A 185 -2.77 14.11 8.10
CA SER A 185 -2.05 14.30 6.83
C SER A 185 -1.31 15.64 6.78
N THR A 186 -1.90 16.71 7.30
CA THR A 186 -1.23 18.02 7.43
C THR A 186 -0.01 17.93 8.37
N ALA A 187 -0.12 17.26 9.51
CA ALA A 187 1.00 17.11 10.44
C ALA A 187 2.18 16.31 9.83
N VAL A 188 1.89 15.29 9.02
CA VAL A 188 2.92 14.55 8.25
C VAL A 188 3.59 15.48 7.24
N ALA A 189 2.81 16.23 6.46
CA ALA A 189 3.34 17.18 5.48
C ALA A 189 4.16 18.30 6.15
N GLU A 190 3.73 18.80 7.31
CA GLU A 190 4.44 19.82 8.09
C GLU A 190 5.76 19.29 8.62
N GLY A 191 5.79 18.04 9.10
CA GLY A 191 7.02 17.36 9.48
C GLY A 191 8.01 17.24 8.31
N LEU A 192 7.53 16.86 7.13
CA LEU A 192 8.37 16.76 5.94
C LEU A 192 8.90 18.12 5.50
N ALA A 193 8.06 19.15 5.48
CA ALA A 193 8.47 20.51 5.13
C ALA A 193 9.53 21.06 6.10
N THR A 194 9.35 20.82 7.40
CA THR A 194 10.31 21.23 8.44
C THR A 194 11.67 20.54 8.24
N LEU A 195 11.66 19.23 7.99
CA LEU A 195 12.88 18.46 7.73
C LEU A 195 13.55 18.84 6.41
N ALA A 196 12.78 19.09 5.36
CA ALA A 196 13.29 19.51 4.05
C ALA A 196 13.99 20.88 4.10
N ALA A 197 13.56 21.77 4.99
CA ALA A 197 14.18 23.06 5.24
C ALA A 197 15.35 23.00 6.25
N THR A 198 15.62 21.84 6.84
CA THR A 198 16.66 21.69 7.87
C THR A 198 18.05 21.66 7.20
N PRO A 199 19.02 22.49 7.65
CA PRO A 199 20.37 22.46 7.12
C PRO A 199 21.01 21.06 7.19
N HIS A 200 21.86 20.74 6.22
CA HIS A 200 22.54 19.45 6.03
C HIS A 200 21.65 18.29 5.58
N VAL A 201 20.33 18.46 5.53
CA VAL A 201 19.43 17.45 4.95
C VAL A 201 19.52 17.52 3.41
N THR A 202 19.72 16.37 2.77
CA THR A 202 19.96 16.24 1.32
C THR A 202 19.02 15.28 0.60
N GLY A 203 18.27 14.47 1.35
CA GLY A 203 17.21 13.62 0.82
C GLY A 203 16.18 13.35 1.90
N LEU A 204 14.91 13.26 1.51
CA LEU A 204 13.80 13.02 2.43
C LEU A 204 12.73 12.16 1.77
N GLU A 205 12.53 10.98 2.32
CA GLU A 205 11.53 10.02 1.85
C GLU A 205 10.82 9.41 3.07
N ALA A 206 9.50 9.41 3.06
CA ALA A 206 8.70 8.77 4.10
C ALA A 206 7.77 7.74 3.49
N THR A 207 7.54 6.64 4.21
CA THR A 207 6.51 5.66 3.90
C THR A 207 5.58 5.56 5.09
N ILE A 208 4.29 5.80 4.86
CA ILE A 208 3.26 5.73 5.89
C ILE A 208 2.34 4.56 5.54
N PRO A 209 2.17 3.59 6.44
CA PRO A 209 1.28 2.47 6.19
C PRO A 209 -0.16 3.00 6.08
N TYR A 210 -0.97 2.29 5.30
CA TYR A 210 -2.39 2.62 5.10
C TYR A 210 -3.21 2.85 6.38
N THR A 211 -2.80 2.25 7.50
CA THR A 211 -3.40 2.46 8.83
C THR A 211 -3.16 3.87 9.40
N MET A 212 -2.42 4.72 8.69
CA MET A 212 -2.04 6.09 9.09
C MET A 212 -1.26 6.17 10.40
N ARG A 213 -0.74 5.03 10.86
CA ARG A 213 0.17 4.94 12.00
C ARG A 213 1.55 5.38 11.57
N VAL A 214 1.78 6.69 11.66
CA VAL A 214 3.06 7.34 11.37
C VAL A 214 4.19 6.69 12.17
N ASP A 215 3.91 6.22 13.38
CA ASP A 215 4.86 5.49 14.24
C ASP A 215 5.29 4.12 13.68
N TYR A 216 4.42 3.46 12.90
CA TYR A 216 4.76 2.24 12.15
C TYR A 216 5.28 2.51 10.74
N GLY A 217 5.36 3.78 10.35
CA GLY A 217 6.00 4.16 9.10
C GLY A 217 7.51 4.04 9.15
N SER A 218 8.11 4.38 8.02
CA SER A 218 9.55 4.58 7.91
C SER A 218 9.87 5.96 7.41
N LEU A 219 10.96 6.52 7.91
CA LEU A 219 11.51 7.79 7.45
C LEU A 219 12.97 7.61 7.05
N VAL A 220 13.28 7.93 5.80
CA VAL A 220 14.63 7.95 5.23
C VAL A 220 15.10 9.39 5.06
N ILE A 221 16.23 9.71 5.68
CA ILE A 221 16.85 11.04 5.59
C ILE A 221 18.30 10.89 5.15
N GLY A 222 18.67 11.61 4.10
CA GLY A 222 20.06 11.83 3.71
C GLY A 222 20.62 13.05 4.45
N VAL A 223 21.79 12.92 5.07
CA VAL A 223 22.50 14.02 5.73
C VAL A 223 23.92 14.11 5.16
N ASP A 224 24.37 15.30 4.77
CA ASP A 224 25.68 15.52 4.12
C ASP A 224 26.87 15.61 5.10
N SER A 225 26.66 15.24 6.36
CA SER A 225 27.65 15.33 7.41
C SER A 225 27.61 14.10 8.32
N GLU A 226 28.79 13.61 8.69
CA GLU A 226 28.98 12.58 9.71
C GLU A 226 29.23 13.19 11.10
N ASP A 227 29.23 14.52 11.23
CA ASP A 227 29.41 15.20 12.51
C ASP A 227 28.23 14.89 13.44
N GLN A 228 28.53 14.30 14.60
CA GLN A 228 27.50 13.90 15.56
C GLN A 228 26.64 15.07 16.02
N GLY A 229 27.21 16.28 16.13
CA GLY A 229 26.45 17.48 16.49
C GLY A 229 25.45 17.88 15.40
N VAL A 230 25.77 17.68 14.11
CA VAL A 230 24.81 17.86 13.00
C VAL A 230 23.71 16.81 13.09
N LEU A 231 24.07 15.54 13.26
CA LEU A 231 23.10 14.44 13.36
C LEU A 231 22.15 14.61 14.56
N ASP A 232 22.67 15.02 15.72
CA ASP A 232 21.87 15.29 16.92
C ASP A 232 20.91 16.46 16.71
N ARG A 233 21.31 17.50 15.95
CA ARG A 233 20.41 18.61 15.60
C ARG A 233 19.29 18.17 14.67
N VAL A 234 19.60 17.39 13.63
CA VAL A 234 18.58 16.83 12.73
C VAL A 234 17.62 15.95 13.53
N ARG A 235 18.13 15.12 14.44
CA ARG A 235 17.30 14.28 15.30
C ARG A 235 16.39 15.10 16.23
N ALA A 236 16.91 16.17 16.82
CA ALA A 236 16.12 17.07 17.64
C ALA A 236 14.97 17.73 16.85
N VAL A 237 15.15 18.00 15.55
CA VAL A 237 14.05 18.46 14.69
C VAL A 237 13.01 17.35 14.50
N ILE A 238 13.43 16.11 14.18
CA ILE A 238 12.52 14.96 14.02
C ILE A 238 11.62 14.80 15.26
N ASP A 239 12.18 14.90 16.46
CA ASP A 239 11.47 14.76 17.74
C ASP A 239 10.37 15.82 17.96
N THR A 240 10.36 16.91 17.17
CA THR A 240 9.32 17.95 17.20
C THR A 240 8.22 17.77 16.14
N THR A 241 8.36 16.78 15.26
CA THR A 241 7.44 16.54 14.15
C THR A 241 6.51 15.35 14.40
N ALA A 242 5.57 15.10 13.48
CA ALA A 242 4.77 13.88 13.48
C ALA A 242 5.60 12.58 13.42
N PHE A 243 6.88 12.66 13.03
CA PHE A 243 7.78 11.51 12.92
C PHE A 243 8.56 11.18 14.19
N ALA A 244 8.28 11.88 15.31
CA ALA A 244 9.02 11.67 16.56
C ALA A 244 9.08 10.19 16.97
N ASP A 245 8.00 9.43 16.72
CA ASP A 245 7.89 7.99 17.04
C ASP A 245 8.09 7.03 15.87
N THR A 246 8.42 7.54 14.68
CA THR A 246 8.62 6.76 13.48
C THR A 246 9.95 6.00 13.49
N THR A 247 9.97 4.84 12.84
CA THR A 247 11.22 4.09 12.63
C THR A 247 12.09 4.81 11.60
N LEU A 248 13.34 5.10 11.95
CA LEU A 248 14.30 5.76 11.06
C LEU A 248 15.12 4.74 10.25
N HIS A 249 15.28 5.01 8.96
CA HIS A 249 16.13 4.26 8.02
C HIS A 249 17.06 5.25 7.29
N GLY A 250 18.23 4.83 6.78
CA GLY A 250 19.15 5.71 6.03
C GLY A 250 20.48 6.05 6.73
N SER A 251 21.17 7.10 6.27
CA SER A 251 22.56 7.45 6.63
C SER A 251 22.73 8.06 8.03
N PHE A 252 21.85 7.74 8.98
CA PHE A 252 22.14 7.87 10.40
C PHE A 252 23.04 6.69 10.78
N GLY A 253 24.35 6.93 10.85
CA GLY A 253 25.33 5.92 11.23
C GLY A 253 24.86 5.14 12.47
N ASN A 254 24.58 3.84 12.28
CA ASN A 254 24.14 2.88 13.29
C ASN A 254 23.09 3.39 14.29
N GLY A 255 21.81 3.41 13.91
CA GLY A 255 20.78 3.74 14.88
C GLY A 255 19.36 3.38 14.44
N ALA A 256 18.99 2.11 14.59
CA ALA A 256 17.64 1.85 15.09
C ALA A 256 17.44 2.77 16.32
N LYS A 257 16.32 3.50 16.36
CA LYS A 257 15.92 4.25 17.56
C LYS A 257 15.97 3.28 18.76
N PRO A 258 16.63 3.62 19.88
CA PRO A 258 16.57 2.77 21.07
C PRO A 258 15.14 2.58 21.55
#